data_AF-A0A6I9MTP0-F1
#
_entry.id   AF-A0A6I9MTP0-F1
#
_cell.length_a   1.000
_cell.length_b   1.000
_cell.length_c   1.000
_cell.angle_alpha   90.00
_cell.angle_beta   90.00
_cell.angle_gamma   90.00
#
_symmetry.space_group_name_H-M   'P 1'
#
loop_
_entity.id
_entity.type
_entity.pdbx_description
1 polymer ?
#
loop_
_entity_poly.entity_id
_entity_poly.type
_entity_poly.pdbx_seq_one_letter_code
_entity_poly.pdbx_strand_id
1 'polypeptide(L)'
;MTITTDNAIAREGFSANYTIRERILPPGHEDEDFACMEPLGMESGEITSEQISASSQYNSNWSPERSRLNYEENGWTPSDDTVREWVQVSDIRLF
;
A
#
# COMPACT_ATOMS: atom_id res chain seq x y z
N MET A 1 -6.26 6.54 16.21
CA MET A 1 -4.82 6.65 16.53
C MET A 1 -4.72 6.95 18.02
N THR A 2 -3.94 6.16 18.77
CA THR A 2 -3.76 6.35 20.22
C THR A 2 -2.30 6.67 20.48
N ILE A 3 -2.02 7.78 21.18
CA ILE A 3 -0.67 8.19 21.54
C ILE A 3 -0.48 7.94 23.03
N THR A 4 0.57 7.20 23.40
CA THR A 4 0.94 6.90 24.79
C THR A 4 2.37 7.34 25.04
N THR A 5 2.61 8.10 26.12
CA THR A 5 3.94 8.57 26.54
C THR A 5 4.22 8.10 27.97
N ASP A 6 5.44 7.68 28.27
CA ASP A 6 5.92 7.38 29.61
C ASP A 6 6.78 8.53 30.20
N ASN A 7 7.31 8.36 31.40
CA ASN A 7 8.03 9.40 32.14
C ASN A 7 9.53 9.56 31.74
N ALA A 8 9.97 8.99 30.61
CA ALA A 8 11.33 9.15 30.11
C ALA A 8 11.47 10.39 29.19
N ILE A 9 12.71 10.88 29.02
CA ILE A 9 13.05 12.13 28.30
C ILE A 9 12.33 12.22 26.95
N ALA A 10 11.50 13.25 26.78
CA ALA A 10 10.79 13.51 25.53
C ALA A 10 11.78 13.90 24.41
N ARG A 11 11.71 13.20 23.27
CA ARG A 11 12.32 13.63 22.00
C ARG A 11 11.37 14.55 21.23
N GLU A 12 11.76 14.97 20.04
CA GLU A 12 10.88 15.75 19.16
C GLU A 12 9.55 15.02 18.92
N GLY A 13 8.45 15.75 19.07
CA GLY A 13 7.08 15.21 18.97
C GLY A 13 6.66 14.90 17.53
N PHE A 14 5.35 14.72 17.32
CA PHE A 14 4.78 14.46 15.99
C PHE A 14 3.78 15.55 15.60
N SER A 15 3.73 15.87 14.31
CA SER A 15 2.72 16.73 13.69
C SER A 15 2.11 15.99 12.51
N ALA A 16 0.79 16.10 12.34
CA ALA A 16 0.08 15.55 11.18
C ALA A 16 -1.10 16.43 10.76
N ASN A 17 -1.37 16.39 9.46
CA ASN A 17 -2.54 17.01 8.85
C ASN A 17 -3.56 15.93 8.47
N TYR A 18 -4.85 16.25 8.54
CA TYR A 18 -5.92 15.37 8.11
C TYR A 18 -6.88 16.11 7.16
N THR A 19 -7.48 15.36 6.23
CA THR A 19 -8.45 15.86 5.26
C THR A 19 -9.64 14.91 5.22
N ILE A 20 -10.86 15.46 5.21
CA ILE A 20 -12.08 14.70 5.00
C ILE A 20 -12.35 14.66 3.50
N ARG A 21 -12.50 13.46 2.92
CA ARG A 21 -12.97 13.29 1.54
C ARG A 21 -14.44 12.91 1.56
N GLU A 22 -15.28 13.69 0.89
CA GLU A 22 -16.64 13.26 0.58
C GLU A 22 -16.59 12.16 -0.47
N ARG A 23 -17.36 11.09 -0.29
CA ARG A 23 -17.52 10.05 -1.31
C ARG A 23 -18.43 10.59 -2.40
N ILE A 24 -17.85 11.30 -3.36
CA ILE A 24 -18.57 11.81 -4.52
C ILE A 24 -18.49 10.72 -5.58
N LEU A 25 -19.64 10.16 -5.97
CA LEU A 25 -19.74 9.25 -7.10
C LEU A 25 -19.12 9.93 -8.34
N PRO A 26 -18.31 9.24 -9.13
CA PRO A 26 -17.71 9.83 -10.32
C PRO A 26 -18.80 10.43 -11.24
N PRO A 27 -18.60 11.64 -11.79
CA PRO A 27 -19.60 12.30 -12.62
C PRO A 27 -19.88 11.45 -13.87
N GLY A 28 -21.09 10.91 -13.98
CA GLY A 28 -21.53 10.03 -15.06
C GLY A 28 -21.99 8.62 -14.62
N HIS A 29 -22.07 8.32 -13.32
CA HIS A 29 -22.65 7.07 -12.81
C HIS A 29 -23.84 7.36 -11.89
N GLU A 30 -25.04 7.37 -12.48
CA GLU A 30 -26.31 7.33 -11.76
C GLU A 30 -26.52 5.90 -11.25
N ASP A 31 -25.91 5.54 -10.11
CA ASP A 31 -26.16 4.40 -9.20
C ASP A 31 -26.32 2.94 -9.74
N GLU A 32 -26.42 2.69 -11.05
CA GLU A 32 -26.73 1.37 -11.62
C GLU A 32 -25.49 0.65 -12.20
N ASP A 33 -24.38 1.35 -12.46
CA ASP A 33 -23.16 0.77 -13.07
C ASP A 33 -21.88 0.98 -12.24
N PHE A 34 -21.98 1.23 -10.93
CA PHE A 34 -20.79 1.22 -10.07
C PHE A 34 -20.24 -0.20 -9.91
N ALA A 35 -19.30 -0.55 -10.77
CA ALA A 35 -18.48 -1.74 -10.59
C ALA A 35 -17.38 -1.44 -9.56
N CYS A 36 -17.43 -2.12 -8.41
CA CYS A 36 -16.38 -2.07 -7.38
C CYS A 36 -15.10 -2.80 -7.85
N MET A 37 -14.52 -2.32 -8.95
CA MET A 37 -13.35 -2.85 -9.63
C MET A 37 -12.31 -1.76 -9.91
N GLU A 38 -12.44 -0.60 -9.27
CA GLU A 38 -11.48 0.49 -9.38
C GLU A 38 -10.10 0.05 -8.84
N PRO A 39 -9.01 0.55 -9.43
CA PRO A 39 -7.66 0.21 -8.97
C PRO A 39 -7.43 0.76 -7.56
N LEU A 40 -6.94 -0.10 -6.67
CA LEU A 40 -6.71 0.25 -5.26
C LEU A 40 -5.34 0.90 -4.99
N GLY A 41 -4.50 1.03 -6.02
CA GLY A 41 -3.31 1.88 -5.96
C GLY A 41 -1.94 1.22 -6.08
N MET A 42 -1.87 -0.03 -6.55
CA MET A 42 -0.58 -0.68 -6.82
C MET A 42 0.19 0.07 -7.91
N GLU A 43 -0.48 0.38 -9.02
CA GLU A 43 0.10 1.13 -10.14
C GLU A 43 0.19 2.64 -9.85
N SER A 44 -0.85 3.24 -9.25
CA SER A 44 -0.90 4.69 -9.01
C SER A 44 0.07 5.18 -7.92
N GLY A 45 0.56 4.27 -7.06
CA GLY A 45 1.42 4.62 -5.94
C GLY A 45 0.69 4.96 -4.65
N GLU A 46 -0.65 4.92 -4.64
CA GLU A 46 -1.44 5.16 -3.40
C GLU A 46 -1.22 4.07 -2.35
N ILE A 47 -0.97 2.84 -2.78
CA ILE A 47 -0.37 1.81 -1.92
C ILE A 47 1.12 2.15 -1.82
N THR A 48 1.58 2.54 -0.64
CA THR A 48 3.00 2.88 -0.41
C THR A 48 3.88 1.64 -0.39
N SER A 49 5.18 1.79 -0.63
CA SER A 49 6.13 0.68 -0.58
C SER A 49 6.15 -0.02 0.79
N GLU A 50 5.94 0.72 1.88
CA GLU A 50 5.86 0.17 3.25
C GLU A 50 4.67 -0.77 3.45
N GLN A 51 3.62 -0.62 2.62
CA GLN A 51 2.46 -1.50 2.63
C GLN A 51 2.66 -2.76 1.77
N ILE A 52 3.78 -2.89 1.06
CA ILE A 52 4.08 -4.05 0.23
C ILE A 52 5.15 -4.89 0.94
N SER A 53 4.78 -6.11 1.31
CA SER A 53 5.64 -7.06 2.01
C SER A 53 5.72 -8.37 1.23
N ALA A 54 6.76 -9.15 1.48
CA ALA A 54 6.90 -10.48 0.90
C ALA A 54 7.58 -11.42 1.88
N SER A 55 7.46 -12.71 1.65
CA SER A 55 8.20 -13.75 2.37
C SER A 55 9.71 -13.58 2.25
N SER A 56 10.18 -13.24 1.05
CA SER A 56 11.60 -13.07 0.72
C SER A 56 11.77 -12.24 -0.57
N GLN A 57 13.01 -11.93 -0.92
CA GLN A 57 13.37 -11.26 -2.18
C GLN A 57 14.73 -11.76 -2.67
N TYR A 58 14.88 -11.94 -3.99
CA TYR A 58 16.13 -12.42 -4.57
C TYR A 58 17.29 -11.45 -4.33
N ASN A 59 17.08 -10.17 -4.63
CA ASN A 59 17.97 -9.06 -4.25
C ASN A 59 17.20 -7.72 -4.36
N SER A 60 17.88 -6.59 -4.21
CA SER A 60 17.27 -5.26 -4.27
C SER A 60 16.63 -4.91 -5.63
N ASN A 61 17.09 -5.51 -6.73
CA ASN A 61 16.52 -5.33 -8.07
C ASN A 61 15.27 -6.18 -8.31
N TRP A 62 14.91 -7.05 -7.37
CA TRP A 62 13.71 -7.90 -7.38
C TRP A 62 12.91 -7.74 -6.08
N SER A 63 12.96 -6.53 -5.50
CA SER A 63 12.29 -6.23 -4.24
C SER A 63 10.76 -6.25 -4.37
N PRO A 64 10.02 -6.39 -3.26
CA PRO A 64 8.56 -6.40 -3.26
C PRO A 64 7.94 -5.15 -3.89
N GLU A 65 8.60 -4.00 -3.78
CA GLU A 65 8.14 -2.72 -4.35
C GLU A 65 8.02 -2.74 -5.89
N ARG A 66 8.75 -3.64 -6.55
CA ARG A 66 8.71 -3.84 -8.00
C ARG A 66 7.55 -4.73 -8.45
N SER A 67 6.71 -5.22 -7.52
CA SER A 67 5.49 -5.97 -7.85
C SER A 67 4.35 -5.10 -8.40
N ARG A 68 4.53 -3.78 -8.48
CA ARG A 68 3.54 -2.87 -9.06
C ARG A 68 3.31 -3.18 -10.53
N LEU A 69 2.07 -3.01 -10.97
CA LEU A 69 1.74 -3.14 -12.38
C LEU A 69 2.48 -2.04 -13.17
N ASN A 70 2.96 -2.38 -14.37
CA ASN A 70 3.72 -1.48 -15.25
C ASN A 70 5.00 -0.88 -14.62
N TYR A 71 5.63 -1.60 -13.68
CA TYR A 71 6.95 -1.21 -13.19
C TYR A 71 7.99 -1.31 -14.32
N GLU A 72 8.83 -0.28 -14.47
CA GLU A 72 9.69 -0.12 -15.66
C GLU A 72 10.75 -1.22 -15.79
N GLU A 73 11.24 -1.76 -14.67
CA GLU A 73 12.34 -2.72 -14.64
C GLU A 73 12.09 -3.86 -13.64
N ASN A 74 12.19 -5.10 -14.11
CA ASN A 74 11.99 -6.34 -13.33
C ASN A 74 10.61 -6.44 -12.64
N GLY A 75 10.47 -7.41 -11.74
CA GLY A 75 9.32 -7.56 -10.86
C GLY A 75 9.78 -8.07 -9.48
N TRP A 76 8.82 -8.36 -8.60
CA TRP A 76 9.16 -9.10 -7.38
C TRP A 76 9.53 -10.55 -7.72
N THR A 77 10.59 -11.06 -7.10
CA THR A 77 10.95 -12.48 -7.17
C THR A 77 11.49 -12.91 -5.81
N PRO A 78 11.00 -14.02 -5.24
CA PRO A 78 11.48 -14.51 -3.95
C PRO A 78 12.94 -14.99 -4.03
N SER A 79 13.54 -15.29 -2.87
CA SER A 79 14.89 -15.85 -2.81
C SER A 79 14.96 -17.29 -3.33
N ASP A 80 13.91 -18.08 -3.11
CA ASP A 80 13.79 -19.46 -3.57
C ASP A 80 12.47 -19.67 -4.32
N ASP A 81 12.49 -20.38 -5.45
CA ASP A 81 11.29 -20.64 -6.26
C ASP A 81 10.45 -21.78 -5.66
N THR A 82 9.76 -21.50 -4.55
CA THR A 82 8.88 -22.47 -3.87
C THR A 82 7.44 -22.01 -3.81
N VAL A 83 6.51 -22.96 -3.68
CA VAL A 83 5.07 -22.69 -3.51
C VAL A 83 4.70 -22.03 -2.18
N ARG A 84 5.67 -21.80 -1.29
CA ARG A 84 5.47 -21.21 0.04
C ARG A 84 5.75 -19.72 0.08
N GLU A 85 6.32 -19.17 -1.00
CA GLU A 85 6.61 -17.75 -1.12
C GLU A 85 5.35 -16.95 -1.41
N TRP A 86 5.32 -15.72 -0.92
CA TRP A 86 4.17 -14.83 -1.06
C TRP A 86 4.60 -13.37 -1.15
N VAL A 87 3.78 -12.57 -1.84
CA VAL A 87 3.78 -11.12 -1.80
C VAL A 87 2.42 -10.67 -1.28
N GLN A 88 2.42 -9.76 -0.33
CA GLN A 88 1.25 -9.31 0.39
C GLN A 88 1.23 -7.79 0.45
N VAL A 89 0.07 -7.23 0.11
CA VAL A 89 -0.24 -5.83 0.37
C VAL A 89 -0.99 -5.74 1.70
N SER A 90 -0.42 -5.07 2.68
CA SER A 90 -1.05 -4.85 3.98
C SER A 90 -1.95 -3.63 3.95
N ASP A 91 -3.17 -3.82 4.46
CA ASP A 91 -4.13 -2.78 4.83
C ASP A 91 -4.32 -1.71 3.75
N ILE A 92 -5.06 -2.08 2.70
CA ILE A 92 -5.71 -1.08 1.85
C ILE A 92 -6.77 -0.44 2.74
N ARG A 93 -6.51 0.80 3.20
CA ARG A 93 -7.49 1.55 3.99
C ARG A 93 -8.74 1.78 3.15
N LEU A 94 -9.68 0.86 3.27
CA LEU A 94 -11.04 1.01 2.80
C LEU A 94 -11.75 1.89 3.82
N PHE A 95 -12.18 3.06 3.36
CA PHE A 95 -12.90 4.05 4.16
C PHE A 95 -14.16 3.49 4.82
#